data_AF-A0A9P7PU25-F1
#
_entry.id   AF-A0A9P7PU25-F1
#
_cell.length_a   1.000
_cell.length_b   1.000
_cell.length_c   1.000
_cell.angle_alpha   90.00
_cell.angle_beta   90.00
_cell.angle_gamma   90.00
#
_symmetry.space_group_name_H-M   'P 1'
#
loop_
_entity.id
_entity.type
_entity.pdbx_description
1 polymer ?
#
loop_
_entity_poly.entity_id
_entity_poly.type
_entity_poly.pdbx_seq_one_letter_code
_entity_poly.pdbx_strand_id
1 'polypeptide(L)'
;MKPDLSRISDMFLSRRVLSVMGAAVVIVTLLSLRHGGLRYAGTSRYMGQHAGYDSAASLNHVLNATLGFGDILVVGLPSRSDRRDGMTLAAALSELSITFVDGVKGDEVNEKAVPMPKDRKHLQGASLGSWRGHMNAIQEVVRRNLSSALILEDDVDWDVRIREQLHSFALSSRALTQPLRGGRPGQYADATYPHPTEHSPKKSATWTFTSCPTPWDVLWLGHCGMSFPFEDNTRMAKGRVVRKHDVSVPPKKDLWSLNKPFHLVEDYPPHTRVVHHAQEGVCSLAYAVSRRGARKMLRELALKPATDGFDIMLRFYCEGSKGRTKQECLGVNPTLFSHYRPAGPISASSDIGSHGDGYREEASTDMIRFSTRLNAGVILNGSTAYVDQFPNSPSK
;
A
#
# COMPACT_ATOMS: atom_id res chain seq x y z
N MET A 1 -10.06 55.45 -52.68
CA MET A 1 -11.29 55.73 -51.94
C MET A 1 -10.95 55.68 -50.44
N LYS A 2 -10.83 56.85 -49.79
CA LYS A 2 -10.59 56.95 -48.34
C LYS A 2 -11.95 56.95 -47.62
N PRO A 3 -12.13 56.26 -46.48
CA PRO A 3 -13.30 56.49 -45.63
C PRO A 3 -13.07 57.67 -44.68
N ASP A 4 -14.18 58.37 -44.50
CA ASP A 4 -14.40 59.66 -43.85
C ASP A 4 -14.36 59.54 -42.31
N LEU A 5 -13.59 60.43 -41.67
CA LEU A 5 -13.46 60.60 -40.22
C LEU A 5 -14.36 61.76 -39.79
N SER A 6 -15.66 61.50 -39.62
CA SER A 6 -16.58 62.48 -39.05
C SER A 6 -17.75 61.83 -38.31
N ARG A 7 -17.49 61.37 -37.07
CA ARG A 7 -18.48 61.28 -35.97
C ARG A 7 -17.80 60.89 -34.67
N ILE A 8 -17.20 61.87 -34.00
CA ILE A 8 -16.94 61.80 -32.56
C ILE A 8 -17.55 63.07 -31.97
N SER A 9 -18.77 62.95 -31.44
CA SER A 9 -19.32 63.94 -30.51
C SER A 9 -19.75 63.23 -29.25
N ASP A 10 -19.01 63.51 -28.18
CA ASP A 10 -19.47 63.74 -26.81
C ASP A 10 -20.36 62.69 -26.15
N MET A 11 -19.70 61.87 -25.31
CA MET A 11 -20.34 61.33 -24.11
C MET A 11 -19.51 61.76 -22.90
N PHE A 12 -19.55 63.07 -22.61
CA PHE A 12 -19.04 63.60 -21.34
C PHE A 12 -19.91 63.07 -20.21
N LEU A 13 -19.40 62.05 -19.51
CA LEU A 13 -20.00 61.58 -18.27
C LEU A 13 -19.99 62.74 -17.27
N SER A 14 -21.18 63.17 -16.85
CA SER A 14 -21.36 64.26 -15.89
C SER A 14 -20.50 64.04 -14.63
N ARG A 15 -19.87 65.10 -14.12
CA ARG A 15 -19.10 65.08 -12.85
C ARG A 15 -19.87 64.42 -11.70
N ARG A 16 -21.21 64.51 -11.69
CA ARG A 16 -22.05 63.85 -10.68
C ARG A 16 -22.04 62.32 -10.82
N VAL A 17 -22.00 61.79 -12.03
CA VAL A 17 -21.92 60.34 -12.31
C VAL A 17 -20.54 59.78 -11.95
N LEU A 18 -19.46 60.51 -12.28
CA LEU A 18 -18.11 60.14 -11.80
C LEU A 18 -17.98 60.19 -10.29
N SER A 19 -18.62 61.16 -9.62
CA SER A 19 -18.60 61.27 -8.15
C SER A 19 -19.32 60.09 -7.48
N VAL A 20 -20.48 59.70 -8.03
CA VAL A 20 -21.27 58.57 -7.51
C VAL A 20 -20.57 57.23 -7.77
N MET A 21 -19.97 57.04 -8.94
CA MET A 21 -19.16 55.86 -9.25
C MET A 21 -17.91 55.77 -8.37
N GLY A 22 -17.22 56.89 -8.15
CA GLY A 22 -16.08 56.97 -7.23
C GLY A 22 -16.45 56.65 -5.79
N ALA A 23 -17.57 57.18 -5.30
CA ALA A 23 -18.09 56.88 -3.96
C ALA A 23 -18.50 55.40 -3.82
N ALA A 24 -19.14 54.81 -4.85
CA ALA A 24 -19.52 53.40 -4.85
C ALA A 24 -18.29 52.47 -4.83
N VAL A 25 -17.24 52.79 -5.60
CA VAL A 25 -15.98 52.03 -5.57
C VAL A 25 -15.32 52.13 -4.19
N VAL A 26 -15.26 53.32 -3.58
CA VAL A 26 -14.71 53.48 -2.22
C VAL A 26 -15.50 52.69 -1.19
N ILE A 27 -16.84 52.71 -1.24
CA ILE A 27 -17.70 51.95 -0.33
C ILE A 27 -17.51 50.43 -0.51
N VAL A 28 -17.45 49.93 -1.75
CA VAL A 28 -17.20 48.51 -2.03
C VAL A 28 -15.79 48.11 -1.57
N THR A 29 -14.79 48.97 -1.75
CA THR A 29 -13.41 48.71 -1.28
C THR A 29 -13.33 48.71 0.25
N LEU A 30 -14.03 49.63 0.93
CA LEU A 30 -14.11 49.67 2.39
C LEU A 30 -14.92 48.49 2.97
N LEU A 31 -15.97 48.04 2.28
CA LEU A 31 -16.73 46.84 2.66
C LEU A 31 -15.91 45.55 2.45
N SER A 32 -15.11 45.50 1.38
CA SER A 32 -14.18 44.40 1.09
C SER A 32 -13.01 44.37 2.09
N LEU A 33 -12.52 45.53 2.54
CA LEU A 33 -11.51 45.64 3.60
C LEU A 33 -12.10 45.34 4.99
N ARG A 34 -13.37 45.69 5.27
CA ARG A 34 -14.07 45.28 6.50
C ARG A 34 -14.39 43.78 6.54
N HIS A 35 -14.67 43.15 5.40
CA HIS A 35 -14.87 41.69 5.30
C HIS A 35 -13.54 40.91 5.16
N GLY A 36 -12.48 41.55 4.68
CA GLY A 36 -11.13 40.97 4.56
C GLY A 36 -10.21 41.17 5.77
N GLY A 37 -10.56 42.09 6.68
CA GLY A 37 -9.75 42.49 7.84
C GLY A 37 -9.87 41.62 9.10
N LEU A 38 -10.49 40.45 9.03
CA LEU A 38 -10.62 39.54 10.18
C LEU A 38 -10.23 38.09 9.87
N ARG A 39 -9.14 37.87 9.11
CA ARG A 39 -8.52 36.54 8.95
C ARG A 39 -7.00 36.61 8.81
N TYR A 40 -6.29 37.20 9.76
CA TYR A 40 -4.84 36.97 9.89
C TYR A 40 -4.35 37.22 11.33
N ALA A 41 -4.87 36.43 12.28
CA ALA A 41 -4.28 36.19 13.60
C ALA A 41 -5.07 35.07 14.30
N GLY A 42 -5.08 33.89 13.69
CA GLY A 42 -5.65 32.68 14.29
C GLY A 42 -4.52 31.73 14.65
N THR A 43 -3.99 31.88 15.85
CA THR A 43 -3.20 30.84 16.51
C THR A 43 -3.91 29.50 16.35
N SER A 44 -3.16 28.49 15.89
CA SER A 44 -3.60 27.11 15.80
C SER A 44 -4.08 26.62 17.17
N ARG A 45 -5.38 26.77 17.44
CA ARG A 45 -6.10 26.06 18.49
C ARG A 45 -6.78 24.86 17.83
N TYR A 46 -6.00 23.85 17.48
CA TYR A 46 -6.49 22.47 17.53
C TYR A 46 -6.66 22.09 19.02
N MET A 47 -7.62 22.72 19.70
CA MET A 47 -8.06 22.28 21.02
C MET A 47 -9.09 21.17 20.82
N GLY A 48 -8.61 19.94 21.02
CA GLY A 48 -9.30 18.84 21.65
C GLY A 48 -10.82 18.75 21.50
N GLN A 49 -11.26 18.08 20.45
CA GLN A 49 -12.28 17.05 20.61
C GLN A 49 -11.57 15.70 20.53
N HIS A 50 -10.99 15.28 21.66
CA HIS A 50 -10.71 13.88 21.90
C HIS A 50 -12.05 13.17 22.09
N ALA A 51 -12.77 12.93 21.00
CA ALA A 51 -13.71 11.82 20.97
C ALA A 51 -12.85 10.59 21.25
N GLY A 52 -13.13 9.91 22.37
CA GLY A 52 -12.48 8.66 22.75
C GLY A 52 -12.72 7.64 21.65
N TYR A 53 -11.82 7.60 20.67
CA TYR A 53 -11.77 6.55 19.68
C TYR A 53 -11.23 5.33 20.42
N ASP A 54 -12.14 4.46 20.83
CA ASP A 54 -11.80 3.30 21.63
C ASP A 54 -10.81 2.43 20.84
N SER A 55 -9.60 2.32 21.36
CA SER A 55 -8.46 1.69 20.70
C SER A 55 -8.73 0.23 20.38
N ALA A 56 -9.56 -0.43 21.20
CA ALA A 56 -10.01 -1.79 20.98
C ALA A 56 -11.04 -1.87 19.84
N ALA A 57 -12.01 -0.95 19.80
CA ALA A 57 -13.00 -0.87 18.73
C ALA A 57 -12.36 -0.61 17.35
N SER A 58 -11.30 0.19 17.32
CA SER A 58 -10.49 0.49 16.13
C SER A 58 -9.74 -0.72 15.53
N LEU A 59 -9.34 -1.69 16.36
CA LEU A 59 -8.64 -2.89 15.89
C LEU A 59 -9.61 -3.97 15.43
N ASN A 60 -10.83 -3.98 15.98
CA ASN A 60 -11.89 -4.89 15.56
C ASN A 60 -12.32 -4.67 14.10
N HIS A 61 -11.97 -3.53 13.49
CA HIS A 61 -12.21 -3.29 12.07
C HIS A 61 -11.56 -4.37 11.18
N VAL A 62 -10.43 -4.96 11.62
CA VAL A 62 -9.76 -6.04 10.88
C VAL A 62 -10.63 -7.30 10.77
N LEU A 63 -11.65 -7.45 11.61
CA LEU A 63 -12.52 -8.62 11.61
C LEU A 63 -13.62 -8.55 10.54
N ASN A 64 -13.84 -7.40 9.92
CA ASN A 64 -14.87 -7.24 8.90
C ASN A 64 -14.50 -7.95 7.57
N ALA A 65 -15.43 -7.98 6.62
CA ALA A 65 -15.25 -8.63 5.32
C ALA A 65 -14.18 -7.97 4.42
N THR A 66 -13.65 -6.79 4.79
CA THR A 66 -12.61 -6.08 4.06
C THR A 66 -11.30 -5.96 4.85
N LEU A 67 -11.15 -6.74 5.92
CA LEU A 67 -9.96 -6.79 6.78
C LEU A 67 -9.55 -5.41 7.34
N GLY A 68 -10.52 -4.52 7.54
CA GLY A 68 -10.32 -3.15 8.03
C GLY A 68 -9.93 -2.13 6.96
N PHE A 69 -9.87 -2.52 5.70
CA PHE A 69 -9.66 -1.63 4.56
C PHE A 69 -11.00 -1.13 3.99
N GLY A 70 -10.95 -0.08 3.17
CA GLY A 70 -12.15 0.40 2.47
C GLY A 70 -12.66 -0.58 1.40
N ASP A 71 -11.75 -1.35 0.78
CA ASP A 71 -12.06 -2.43 -0.15
C ASP A 71 -10.86 -3.40 -0.28
N ILE A 72 -11.10 -4.59 -0.81
CA ILE A 72 -10.06 -5.52 -1.26
C ILE A 72 -10.14 -5.60 -2.79
N LEU A 73 -9.12 -5.09 -3.47
CA LEU A 73 -9.03 -5.07 -4.93
C LEU A 73 -8.14 -6.23 -5.40
N VAL A 74 -8.59 -7.03 -6.35
CA VAL A 74 -7.79 -8.12 -6.94
C VAL A 74 -7.44 -7.76 -8.37
N VAL A 75 -6.16 -7.59 -8.66
CA VAL A 75 -5.64 -7.34 -10.00
C VAL A 75 -5.36 -8.67 -10.69
N GLY A 76 -6.04 -8.90 -11.81
CA GLY A 76 -5.89 -10.13 -12.58
C GLY A 76 -6.44 -9.98 -13.99
N LEU A 77 -5.86 -10.68 -14.96
CA LEU A 77 -6.33 -10.62 -16.35
C LEU A 77 -7.77 -11.16 -16.43
N PRO A 78 -8.69 -10.51 -17.18
CA PRO A 78 -10.03 -11.04 -17.41
C PRO A 78 -10.04 -12.44 -18.04
N SER A 79 -9.02 -12.74 -18.87
CA SER A 79 -8.87 -14.04 -19.53
C SER A 79 -8.40 -15.16 -18.60
N ARG A 80 -7.96 -14.87 -17.37
CA ARG A 80 -7.55 -15.85 -16.36
C ARG A 80 -8.73 -16.24 -15.47
N SER A 81 -9.78 -16.80 -16.08
CA SER A 81 -10.98 -17.22 -15.36
C SER A 81 -10.65 -18.27 -14.29
N ASP A 82 -9.68 -19.15 -14.56
CA ASP A 82 -9.13 -20.11 -13.59
C ASP A 82 -8.69 -19.44 -12.28
N ARG A 83 -7.98 -18.31 -12.38
CA ARG A 83 -7.52 -17.55 -11.22
C ARG A 83 -8.65 -16.79 -10.54
N ARG A 84 -9.56 -16.19 -11.31
CA ARG A 84 -10.72 -15.45 -10.78
C ARG A 84 -11.69 -16.37 -10.03
N ASP A 85 -11.93 -17.57 -10.55
CA ASP A 85 -12.75 -18.58 -9.89
C ASP A 85 -12.11 -19.02 -8.56
N GLY A 86 -10.81 -19.30 -8.58
CA GLY A 86 -10.04 -19.64 -7.38
C GLY A 86 -10.04 -18.54 -6.32
N MET A 87 -9.85 -17.28 -6.72
CA MET A 87 -9.90 -16.12 -5.82
C MET A 87 -11.30 -15.88 -5.26
N THR A 88 -12.34 -16.06 -6.08
CA THR A 88 -13.74 -15.94 -5.65
C THR A 88 -14.07 -16.99 -4.59
N LEU A 89 -13.67 -18.24 -4.82
CA LEU A 89 -13.84 -19.31 -3.85
C LEU A 89 -13.06 -19.03 -2.56
N ALA A 90 -11.77 -18.69 -2.64
CA ALA A 90 -10.95 -18.41 -1.47
C ALA A 90 -11.51 -17.25 -0.62
N ALA A 91 -11.97 -16.19 -1.27
CA ALA A 91 -12.63 -15.07 -0.61
C ALA A 91 -13.92 -15.50 0.08
N ALA A 92 -14.79 -16.27 -0.59
CA ALA A 92 -16.02 -16.78 -0.02
C ALA A 92 -15.77 -17.66 1.21
N LEU A 93 -14.80 -18.57 1.15
CA LEU A 93 -14.40 -19.44 2.27
C LEU A 93 -13.83 -18.67 3.46
N SER A 94 -13.32 -17.46 3.22
CA SER A 94 -12.79 -16.57 4.24
C SER A 94 -13.79 -15.48 4.65
N GLU A 95 -15.02 -15.49 4.12
CA GLU A 95 -16.00 -14.41 4.29
C GLU A 95 -15.44 -13.02 3.96
N LEU A 96 -14.66 -12.94 2.89
CA LEU A 96 -14.06 -11.71 2.39
C LEU A 96 -14.83 -11.17 1.18
N SER A 97 -15.00 -9.85 1.16
CA SER A 97 -15.55 -9.14 0.02
C SER A 97 -14.39 -8.63 -0.84
N ILE A 98 -14.34 -9.08 -2.10
CA ILE A 98 -13.32 -8.68 -3.07
C ILE A 98 -13.95 -8.02 -4.29
N THR A 99 -13.22 -7.09 -4.91
CA THR A 99 -13.57 -6.44 -6.16
C THR A 99 -12.45 -6.67 -7.18
N PHE A 100 -12.77 -7.28 -8.32
CA PHE A 100 -11.78 -7.44 -9.39
C PHE A 100 -11.50 -6.11 -10.09
N VAL A 101 -10.23 -5.86 -10.35
CA VAL A 101 -9.75 -4.81 -11.25
C VAL A 101 -9.07 -5.50 -12.41
N ASP A 102 -9.56 -5.25 -13.62
CA ASP A 102 -9.05 -5.89 -14.82
C ASP A 102 -7.59 -5.51 -15.06
N GLY A 103 -6.75 -6.55 -15.10
CA GLY A 103 -5.39 -6.45 -15.61
C GLY A 103 -5.39 -6.13 -17.10
N VAL A 104 -4.28 -5.59 -17.59
CA VAL A 104 -4.14 -5.15 -18.99
C VAL A 104 -3.03 -5.96 -19.63
N LYS A 105 -3.22 -6.43 -20.87
CA LYS A 105 -2.12 -7.05 -21.61
C LYS A 105 -1.14 -5.98 -22.07
N GLY A 106 0.15 -6.33 -22.16
CA GLY A 106 1.18 -5.37 -22.52
C GLY A 106 0.97 -4.65 -23.85
N ASP A 107 0.48 -5.39 -24.85
CA ASP A 107 0.17 -4.94 -26.21
C ASP A 107 -1.10 -4.07 -26.29
N GLU A 108 -1.96 -4.10 -25.27
CA GLU A 108 -3.15 -3.26 -25.16
C GLU A 108 -2.85 -1.88 -24.52
N VAL A 109 -1.65 -1.70 -23.94
CA VAL A 109 -1.25 -0.41 -23.36
C VAL A 109 -0.86 0.55 -24.48
N ASN A 110 -1.61 1.64 -24.65
CA ASN A 110 -1.27 2.67 -25.62
C ASN A 110 0.07 3.31 -25.27
N GLU A 111 1.02 3.24 -26.19
CA GLU A 111 2.37 3.80 -26.06
C GLU A 111 2.37 5.29 -25.65
N LYS A 112 1.40 6.08 -26.14
CA LYS A 112 1.26 7.51 -25.78
C LYS A 112 0.84 7.73 -24.32
N ALA A 113 0.32 6.71 -23.65
CA ALA A 113 -0.10 6.77 -22.25
C ALA A 113 1.02 6.37 -21.28
N VAL A 114 2.16 5.89 -21.78
CA VAL A 114 3.30 5.51 -20.94
C VAL A 114 4.19 6.73 -20.68
N PRO A 115 4.42 7.13 -19.43
CA PRO A 115 5.42 8.16 -19.14
C PRO A 115 6.81 7.61 -19.48
N MET A 116 7.53 8.33 -20.33
CA MET A 116 8.84 7.89 -20.83
C MET A 116 9.98 8.82 -20.38
N PRO A 117 11.18 8.26 -20.16
CA PRO A 117 12.40 9.05 -20.02
C PRO A 117 12.91 9.58 -21.38
N LYS A 118 13.92 10.46 -21.36
CA LYS A 118 14.46 11.10 -22.58
C LYS A 118 14.99 10.10 -23.62
N ASP A 119 15.59 9.00 -23.17
CA ASP A 119 16.11 7.92 -24.00
C ASP A 119 15.02 6.93 -24.47
N ARG A 120 13.74 7.21 -24.13
CA ARG A 120 12.55 6.44 -24.52
C ARG A 120 12.55 4.98 -24.07
N LYS A 121 13.42 4.60 -23.12
CA LYS A 121 13.43 3.25 -22.55
C LYS A 121 12.38 3.15 -21.45
N HIS A 122 11.40 2.28 -21.64
CA HIS A 122 10.38 1.96 -20.64
C HIS A 122 10.05 0.47 -20.67
N LEU A 123 9.26 0.03 -19.70
CA LEU A 123 8.72 -1.32 -19.61
C LEU A 123 7.98 -1.73 -20.88
N GLN A 124 8.12 -2.99 -21.27
CA GLN A 124 7.46 -3.58 -22.44
C GLN A 124 6.72 -4.86 -22.05
N GLY A 125 5.82 -5.31 -22.93
CA GLY A 125 5.14 -6.60 -22.82
C GLY A 125 4.40 -6.78 -21.49
N ALA A 126 4.41 -8.00 -20.95
CA ALA A 126 3.62 -8.36 -19.77
C ALA A 126 3.93 -7.49 -18.54
N SER A 127 5.17 -7.04 -18.36
CA SER A 127 5.54 -6.13 -17.27
C SER A 127 4.91 -4.74 -17.41
N LEU A 128 4.75 -4.23 -18.63
CA LEU A 128 4.02 -2.99 -18.89
C LEU A 128 2.52 -3.15 -18.57
N GLY A 129 1.94 -4.28 -18.97
CA GLY A 129 0.57 -4.65 -18.65
C GLY A 129 0.32 -4.76 -17.13
N SER A 130 1.23 -5.42 -16.42
CA SER A 130 1.23 -5.51 -14.95
C SER A 130 1.26 -4.13 -14.30
N TRP A 131 2.23 -3.27 -14.67
CA TRP A 131 2.26 -1.89 -14.18
C TRP A 131 0.92 -1.18 -14.41
N ARG A 132 0.35 -1.29 -15.62
CA ARG A 132 -0.91 -0.63 -15.95
C ARG A 132 -2.06 -1.14 -15.10
N GLY A 133 -2.16 -2.45 -14.89
CA GLY A 133 -3.17 -3.09 -14.04
C GLY A 133 -3.11 -2.59 -12.59
N HIS A 134 -1.92 -2.58 -11.98
CA HIS A 134 -1.75 -2.04 -10.63
C HIS A 134 -2.07 -0.55 -10.56
N MET A 135 -1.68 0.23 -11.56
CA MET A 135 -2.03 1.66 -11.60
C MET A 135 -3.54 1.90 -11.75
N ASN A 136 -4.29 1.00 -12.40
CA ASN A 136 -5.75 1.07 -12.45
C ASN A 136 -6.36 0.82 -11.06
N ALA A 137 -5.88 -0.18 -10.32
CA ALA A 137 -6.34 -0.44 -8.95
C ALA A 137 -6.05 0.76 -8.02
N ILE A 138 -4.87 1.37 -8.13
CA ILE A 138 -4.52 2.57 -7.36
C ILE A 138 -5.41 3.77 -7.72
N GLN A 139 -5.78 3.92 -9.00
CA GLN A 139 -6.73 4.95 -9.42
C GLN A 139 -8.10 4.74 -8.78
N GLU A 140 -8.58 3.50 -8.66
CA GLU A 140 -9.86 3.20 -8.01
C GLU A 140 -9.91 3.67 -6.55
N VAL A 141 -8.81 3.55 -5.80
CA VAL A 141 -8.72 4.05 -4.41
C VAL A 141 -9.03 5.55 -4.35
N VAL A 142 -8.48 6.33 -5.29
CA VAL A 142 -8.70 7.78 -5.34
C VAL A 142 -10.07 8.12 -5.92
N ARG A 143 -10.45 7.49 -7.04
CA ARG A 143 -11.69 7.75 -7.79
C ARG A 143 -12.93 7.45 -6.96
N ARG A 144 -12.92 6.33 -6.23
CA ARG A 144 -14.01 5.91 -5.33
C ARG A 144 -13.92 6.54 -3.95
N ASN A 145 -12.92 7.39 -3.70
CA ASN A 145 -12.68 8.04 -2.41
C ASN A 145 -12.58 7.02 -1.25
N LEU A 146 -11.91 5.87 -1.45
CA LEU A 146 -11.69 4.87 -0.42
C LEU A 146 -10.68 5.38 0.61
N SER A 147 -10.86 5.08 1.90
CA SER A 147 -9.88 5.46 2.95
C SER A 147 -8.55 4.72 2.76
N SER A 148 -8.64 3.46 2.37
CA SER A 148 -7.55 2.56 2.01
C SER A 148 -8.09 1.42 1.17
N ALA A 149 -7.22 0.69 0.48
CA ALA A 149 -7.57 -0.58 -0.14
C ALA A 149 -6.41 -1.58 0.04
N LEU A 150 -6.75 -2.85 0.25
CA LEU A 150 -5.81 -3.97 0.09
C LEU A 150 -5.82 -4.39 -1.38
N ILE A 151 -4.68 -4.36 -2.04
CA ILE A 151 -4.53 -4.77 -3.44
C ILE A 151 -3.81 -6.11 -3.46
N LEU A 152 -4.41 -7.10 -4.12
CA LEU A 152 -3.91 -8.47 -4.25
C LEU A 152 -3.64 -8.79 -5.73
N GLU A 153 -2.60 -9.57 -6.00
CA GLU A 153 -2.46 -10.31 -7.25
C GLU A 153 -3.40 -11.54 -7.23
N ASP A 154 -3.77 -12.08 -8.39
CA ASP A 154 -4.79 -13.15 -8.51
C ASP A 154 -4.27 -14.58 -8.27
N ASP A 155 -2.96 -14.73 -8.07
CA ASP A 155 -2.28 -15.99 -7.73
C ASP A 155 -1.77 -16.03 -6.29
N VAL A 156 -2.43 -15.31 -5.38
CA VAL A 156 -2.13 -15.36 -3.95
C VAL A 156 -2.94 -16.39 -3.18
N ASP A 157 -2.41 -16.74 -2.02
CA ASP A 157 -3.05 -17.47 -0.93
C ASP A 157 -2.86 -16.74 0.40
N TRP A 158 -3.64 -17.11 1.40
CA TRP A 158 -3.50 -16.67 2.78
C TRP A 158 -3.90 -17.77 3.76
N ASP A 159 -3.41 -17.63 5.00
CA ASP A 159 -3.76 -18.55 6.07
C ASP A 159 -5.21 -18.34 6.50
N VAL A 160 -5.94 -19.40 6.86
CA VAL A 160 -7.31 -19.30 7.42
C VAL A 160 -7.39 -18.35 8.63
N ARG A 161 -6.26 -18.10 9.31
CA ARG A 161 -6.10 -17.14 10.42
C ARG A 161 -5.80 -15.70 9.98
N ILE A 162 -6.04 -15.32 8.73
CA ILE A 162 -5.63 -14.01 8.18
C ILE A 162 -6.13 -12.81 9.01
N ARG A 163 -7.32 -12.89 9.60
CA ARG A 163 -7.86 -11.85 10.50
C ARG A 163 -6.99 -11.67 11.75
N GLU A 164 -6.57 -12.76 12.39
CA GLU A 164 -5.70 -12.73 13.58
C GLU A 164 -4.30 -12.19 13.22
N GLN A 165 -3.79 -12.62 12.07
CA GLN A 165 -2.49 -12.17 11.56
C GLN A 165 -2.50 -10.67 11.26
N LEU A 166 -3.54 -10.16 10.59
CA LEU A 166 -3.67 -8.74 10.30
C LEU A 166 -3.99 -7.91 11.54
N HIS A 167 -4.71 -8.45 12.51
CA HIS A 167 -4.91 -7.79 13.80
C HIS A 167 -3.57 -7.58 14.51
N SER A 168 -2.72 -8.62 14.52
CA SER A 168 -1.37 -8.57 15.08
C SER A 168 -0.47 -7.60 14.30
N PHE A 169 -0.55 -7.60 12.97
CA PHE A 169 0.15 -6.65 12.10
C PHE A 169 -0.29 -5.21 12.35
N ALA A 170 -1.58 -4.96 12.54
CA ALA A 170 -2.11 -3.63 12.83
C ALA A 170 -1.55 -3.08 14.15
N LEU A 171 -1.47 -3.92 15.20
CA LEU A 171 -0.81 -3.56 16.47
C LEU A 171 0.67 -3.19 16.27
N SER A 172 1.40 -4.04 15.56
CA SER A 172 2.83 -3.81 15.28
C SER A 172 3.08 -2.55 14.45
N SER A 173 2.27 -2.32 13.42
CA SER A 173 2.36 -1.14 12.56
C SER A 173 2.11 0.15 13.32
N ARG A 174 1.15 0.11 14.25
CA ARG A 174 0.84 1.19 15.18
C ARG A 174 2.01 1.48 16.11
N ALA A 175 2.64 0.47 16.70
CA ALA A 175 3.80 0.64 17.55
C ALA A 175 5.00 1.31 16.84
N LEU A 176 5.17 1.07 15.53
CA LEU A 176 6.26 1.66 14.75
C LEU A 176 6.03 3.12 14.36
N THR A 177 4.78 3.54 14.18
CA THR A 177 4.47 4.82 13.51
C THR A 177 3.63 5.79 14.35
N GLN A 178 3.21 5.39 15.56
CA GLN A 178 2.47 6.27 16.47
C GLN A 178 3.37 7.00 17.46
N PRO A 179 3.08 8.29 17.72
CA PRO A 179 3.70 8.99 18.85
C PRO A 179 3.35 8.32 20.18
N LEU A 180 4.28 8.33 21.13
CA LEU A 180 4.07 7.81 22.48
C LEU A 180 3.02 8.63 23.23
N ARG A 181 2.05 7.95 23.84
CA ARG A 181 1.04 8.59 24.68
C ARG A 181 1.69 9.22 25.91
N GLY A 182 1.44 10.52 26.12
CA GLY A 182 2.05 11.28 27.23
C GLY A 182 3.54 11.63 27.02
N GLY A 183 4.12 11.25 25.88
CA GLY A 183 5.45 11.69 25.46
C GLY A 183 5.44 13.13 24.95
N ARG A 184 6.64 13.68 24.71
CA ARG A 184 6.75 14.98 24.03
C ARG A 184 6.18 14.87 22.61
N PRO A 185 5.62 15.95 22.04
CA PRO A 185 5.16 15.95 20.65
C PRO A 185 6.26 15.43 19.70
N GLY A 186 5.93 14.44 18.88
CA GLY A 186 6.88 13.84 17.94
C GLY A 186 7.84 12.81 18.55
N GLN A 187 7.62 12.35 19.78
CA GLN A 187 8.36 11.23 20.37
C GLN A 187 7.73 9.89 19.97
N TYR A 188 8.54 8.96 19.47
CA TYR A 188 8.10 7.64 19.00
C TYR A 188 8.83 6.52 19.76
N ALA A 189 8.27 5.31 19.73
CA ALA A 189 8.93 4.12 20.29
C ALA A 189 10.22 3.78 19.52
N ASP A 190 10.21 4.02 18.21
CA ASP A 190 11.43 3.97 17.39
C ASP A 190 12.12 5.34 17.40
N ALA A 191 13.27 5.42 18.09
CA ALA A 191 14.10 6.62 18.16
C ALA A 191 14.71 7.05 16.80
N THR A 192 14.55 6.22 15.77
CA THR A 192 15.01 6.51 14.40
C THR A 192 13.87 6.95 13.47
N TYR A 193 12.64 7.06 13.99
CA TYR A 193 11.47 7.50 13.23
C TYR A 193 11.27 9.03 13.35
N PRO A 194 10.89 9.75 12.27
CA PRO A 194 10.58 9.26 10.93
C PRO A 194 11.80 8.99 10.04
N HIS A 195 12.97 9.53 10.42
CA HIS A 195 14.24 9.32 9.74
C HIS A 195 15.39 9.25 10.76
N PRO A 196 16.36 8.34 10.57
CA PRO A 196 17.57 8.31 11.38
C PRO A 196 18.33 9.64 11.32
N THR A 197 18.92 10.04 12.44
CA THR A 197 19.84 11.16 12.58
C THR A 197 21.23 10.65 12.94
N GLU A 198 22.25 11.50 12.91
CA GLU A 198 23.63 11.13 13.31
C GLU A 198 23.70 10.55 14.74
N HIS A 199 22.80 11.01 15.63
CA HIS A 199 22.72 10.56 17.02
C HIS A 199 21.77 9.37 17.22
N SER A 200 21.14 8.87 16.15
CA SER A 200 20.22 7.76 16.24
C SER A 200 20.95 6.44 16.48
N PRO A 201 20.39 5.53 17.31
CA PRO A 201 21.00 4.23 17.54
C PRO A 201 21.03 3.40 16.25
N LYS A 202 22.12 2.68 16.03
CA LYS A 202 22.29 1.77 14.87
C LYS A 202 21.31 0.59 14.88
N LYS A 203 20.80 0.21 16.07
CA LYS A 203 19.80 -0.84 16.29
C LYS A 203 18.67 -0.29 17.14
N SER A 204 17.43 -0.49 16.68
CA SER A 204 16.23 -0.06 17.41
C SER A 204 15.74 -1.18 18.34
N ALA A 205 15.09 -0.79 19.45
CA ALA A 205 14.54 -1.71 20.44
C ALA A 205 13.15 -2.25 20.01
N THR A 206 12.72 -3.36 20.63
CA THR A 206 11.47 -4.09 20.32
C THR A 206 10.39 -3.79 21.38
N TRP A 207 9.11 -3.60 20.99
CA TRP A 207 8.06 -3.08 21.88
C TRP A 207 6.63 -3.60 21.57
N THR A 208 5.61 -3.24 22.40
CA THR A 208 4.16 -3.56 22.26
C THR A 208 3.24 -2.39 22.67
N PHE A 209 2.25 -1.92 21.88
CA PHE A 209 1.42 -0.71 22.22
C PHE A 209 0.03 -0.52 21.52
N THR A 210 -0.71 0.52 21.96
CA THR A 210 -2.10 0.98 21.59
C THR A 210 -2.18 2.53 21.39
N SER A 211 -3.26 3.17 20.87
CA SER A 211 -3.50 3.56 19.45
C SER A 211 -3.71 5.09 19.18
N CYS A 212 -3.60 5.51 17.89
CA CYS A 212 -4.02 6.75 17.18
C CYS A 212 -3.93 6.51 15.62
N PRO A 213 -4.57 7.24 14.67
CA PRO A 213 -4.40 6.95 13.24
C PRO A 213 -2.94 7.09 12.78
N THR A 214 -2.40 6.03 12.18
CA THR A 214 -1.01 5.94 11.72
C THR A 214 -0.84 6.56 10.34
N PRO A 215 0.17 7.42 10.11
CA PRO A 215 0.39 8.04 8.81
C PRO A 215 1.17 7.10 7.88
N TRP A 216 0.66 5.91 7.58
CA TRP A 216 1.26 5.01 6.58
C TRP A 216 0.76 5.32 5.16
N ASP A 217 1.61 5.08 4.17
CA ASP A 217 1.29 5.18 2.75
C ASP A 217 1.07 3.79 2.14
N VAL A 218 1.94 2.82 2.45
CA VAL A 218 1.83 1.43 1.97
C VAL A 218 2.10 0.44 3.12
N LEU A 219 1.32 -0.64 3.16
CA LEU A 219 1.59 -1.84 3.96
C LEU A 219 1.87 -2.98 2.99
N TRP A 220 3.10 -3.48 2.93
CA TRP A 220 3.51 -4.52 1.99
C TRP A 220 3.40 -5.90 2.67
N LEU A 221 2.26 -6.55 2.45
CA LEU A 221 1.78 -7.70 3.22
C LEU A 221 2.07 -9.04 2.52
N GLY A 222 2.38 -8.98 1.23
CA GLY A 222 2.66 -10.10 0.33
C GLY A 222 3.86 -9.80 -0.57
N HIS A 223 4.95 -10.56 -0.44
CA HIS A 223 6.19 -10.36 -1.20
C HIS A 223 7.05 -11.62 -1.25
N CYS A 224 7.97 -11.71 -2.22
CA CYS A 224 8.94 -12.82 -2.37
C CYS A 224 10.23 -12.60 -1.57
N GLY A 225 10.46 -11.38 -1.11
CA GLY A 225 11.62 -11.02 -0.32
C GLY A 225 11.55 -9.57 0.12
N MET A 226 12.07 -9.31 1.32
CA MET A 226 12.24 -7.97 1.86
C MET A 226 13.34 -8.00 2.89
N SER A 227 14.22 -7.00 2.86
CA SER A 227 15.25 -6.82 3.87
C SER A 227 14.71 -6.02 5.04
N PHE A 228 15.21 -6.32 6.24
CA PHE A 228 15.11 -5.33 7.32
C PHE A 228 15.91 -4.08 6.96
N PRO A 229 15.55 -2.91 7.52
CA PRO A 229 16.31 -1.69 7.29
C PRO A 229 17.80 -1.88 7.59
N PHE A 230 18.67 -1.60 6.61
CA PHE A 230 20.12 -1.73 6.75
C PHE A 230 20.65 -0.76 7.80
N GLU A 231 21.68 -1.15 8.56
CA GLU A 231 22.20 -0.33 9.67
C GLU A 231 22.72 1.04 9.20
N ASP A 232 23.31 1.10 8.00
CA ASP A 232 23.91 2.29 7.39
C ASP A 232 22.91 3.17 6.61
N ASN A 233 21.69 2.69 6.38
CA ASN A 233 20.70 3.47 5.63
C ASN A 233 20.17 4.64 6.47
N THR A 234 20.40 5.87 6.04
CA THR A 234 20.02 7.08 6.79
C THR A 234 18.61 7.59 6.48
N ARG A 235 17.88 6.97 5.54
CA ARG A 235 16.55 7.41 5.09
C ARG A 235 15.42 6.64 5.77
N MET A 236 15.67 5.36 6.05
CA MET A 236 14.69 4.41 6.57
C MET A 236 14.84 4.27 8.08
N ALA A 237 13.73 4.48 8.80
CA ALA A 237 13.64 4.16 10.22
C ALA A 237 13.91 2.66 10.45
N LYS A 238 14.48 2.34 11.62
CA LYS A 238 15.10 1.05 11.98
C LYS A 238 14.25 0.21 12.91
N GLY A 239 13.14 0.76 13.40
CA GLY A 239 12.20 0.11 14.29
C GLY A 239 11.71 -1.22 13.74
N ARG A 240 11.61 -2.20 14.65
CA ARG A 240 11.06 -3.53 14.37
C ARG A 240 10.18 -3.95 15.53
N VAL A 241 9.08 -4.63 15.24
CA VAL A 241 8.25 -5.31 16.23
C VAL A 241 8.37 -6.81 15.99
N VAL A 242 8.90 -7.53 16.98
CA VAL A 242 9.20 -8.95 16.90
C VAL A 242 8.17 -9.72 17.72
N ARG A 243 7.38 -10.54 17.03
CA ARG A 243 6.45 -11.49 17.64
C ARG A 243 7.07 -12.88 17.59
N LYS A 244 7.49 -13.37 18.74
CA LYS A 244 7.97 -14.75 18.92
C LYS A 244 6.78 -15.70 19.10
N HIS A 245 7.00 -16.98 18.84
CA HIS A 245 6.01 -18.05 19.03
C HIS A 245 4.71 -17.83 18.22
N ASP A 246 4.81 -17.22 17.04
CA ASP A 246 3.70 -17.11 16.11
C ASP A 246 3.47 -18.48 15.45
N VAL A 247 2.48 -19.21 15.95
CA VAL A 247 2.12 -20.56 15.47
C VAL A 247 1.70 -20.59 14.01
N SER A 248 1.37 -19.45 13.40
CA SER A 248 1.05 -19.36 11.97
C SER A 248 2.28 -19.25 11.06
N VAL A 249 3.47 -19.03 11.63
CA VAL A 249 4.72 -18.99 10.89
C VAL A 249 5.26 -20.42 10.72
N PRO A 250 5.61 -20.86 9.49
CA PRO A 250 6.30 -22.14 9.25
C PRO A 250 7.62 -22.29 10.03
N PRO A 251 8.13 -23.52 10.22
CA PRO A 251 9.47 -23.71 10.73
C PRO A 251 10.53 -23.18 9.74
N LYS A 252 11.74 -22.87 10.24
CA LYS A 252 12.79 -22.20 9.46
C LYS A 252 13.12 -22.86 8.12
N LYS A 253 13.08 -24.20 8.05
CA LYS A 253 13.38 -24.98 6.85
C LYS A 253 12.43 -24.70 5.67
N ASP A 254 11.22 -24.24 5.97
CA ASP A 254 10.17 -24.00 4.99
C ASP A 254 10.02 -22.49 4.68
N LEU A 255 10.88 -21.65 5.26
CA LEU A 255 10.93 -20.21 5.01
C LEU A 255 12.00 -19.89 3.97
N TRP A 256 11.62 -19.06 2.99
CA TRP A 256 12.54 -18.59 1.97
C TRP A 256 12.35 -17.09 1.69
N SER A 257 13.35 -16.52 1.01
CA SER A 257 13.36 -15.11 0.59
C SER A 257 14.33 -14.98 -0.59
N LEU A 258 13.95 -14.18 -1.60
CA LEU A 258 14.85 -13.79 -2.69
C LEU A 258 16.01 -12.91 -2.19
N ASN A 259 15.74 -12.04 -1.22
CA ASN A 259 16.77 -11.23 -0.57
C ASN A 259 17.63 -12.11 0.35
N LYS A 260 18.95 -12.04 0.16
CA LYS A 260 19.96 -12.71 0.99
C LYS A 260 20.94 -11.66 1.57
N PRO A 261 21.44 -11.84 2.81
CA PRO A 261 21.05 -12.86 3.79
C PRO A 261 19.59 -12.74 4.23
N PHE A 262 18.97 -13.85 4.66
CA PHE A 262 17.60 -13.83 5.17
C PHE A 262 17.60 -13.71 6.70
N HIS A 263 17.84 -12.48 7.17
CA HIS A 263 18.00 -12.15 8.59
C HIS A 263 16.89 -12.67 9.52
N LEU A 264 15.65 -12.85 9.05
CA LEU A 264 14.62 -13.49 9.86
C LEU A 264 15.02 -14.91 10.28
N VAL A 265 15.49 -15.73 9.33
CA VAL A 265 15.87 -17.12 9.57
C VAL A 265 17.20 -17.21 10.31
N GLU A 266 18.12 -16.29 10.03
CA GLU A 266 19.46 -16.29 10.60
C GLU A 266 19.46 -15.78 12.06
N ASP A 267 18.76 -14.68 12.34
CA ASP A 267 18.92 -13.94 13.59
C ASP A 267 17.83 -14.23 14.64
N TYR A 268 16.70 -14.83 14.25
CA TYR A 268 15.54 -15.02 15.14
C TYR A 268 15.21 -16.50 15.35
N PRO A 269 14.60 -16.90 16.49
CA PRO A 269 14.16 -18.28 16.69
C PRO A 269 13.05 -18.69 15.70
N PRO A 270 12.79 -20.00 15.50
CA PRO A 270 11.63 -20.46 14.74
C PRO A 270 10.32 -19.84 15.23
N HIS A 271 9.31 -19.80 14.35
CA HIS A 271 8.01 -19.19 14.66
C HIS A 271 8.11 -17.71 15.07
N THR A 272 8.97 -16.95 14.41
CA THR A 272 9.08 -15.50 14.61
C THR A 272 8.50 -14.74 13.42
N ARG A 273 7.68 -13.73 13.71
CA ARG A 273 7.23 -12.73 12.74
C ARG A 273 7.77 -11.36 13.13
N VAL A 274 8.25 -10.60 12.16
CA VAL A 274 8.83 -9.27 12.36
C VAL A 274 8.13 -8.28 11.43
N VAL A 275 7.57 -7.22 12.00
CA VAL A 275 7.05 -6.06 11.26
C VAL A 275 8.06 -4.93 11.35
N HIS A 276 8.33 -4.24 10.25
CA HIS A 276 9.38 -3.23 10.15
C HIS A 276 9.12 -2.25 9.00
N HIS A 277 9.93 -1.19 8.90
CA HIS A 277 9.90 -0.31 7.71
C HIS A 277 10.42 -1.06 6.47
N ALA A 278 9.74 -0.90 5.34
CA ALA A 278 10.02 -1.66 4.13
C ALA A 278 11.33 -1.22 3.46
N GLN A 279 12.22 -2.17 3.15
CA GLN A 279 13.44 -1.93 2.37
C GLN A 279 13.75 -3.14 1.48
N GLU A 280 14.21 -2.91 0.25
CA GLU A 280 14.56 -3.93 -0.73
C GLU A 280 13.42 -4.92 -1.04
N GLY A 281 12.16 -4.48 -1.00
CA GLY A 281 11.00 -5.34 -1.31
C GLY A 281 10.98 -5.81 -2.77
N VAL A 282 10.56 -7.06 -3.00
CA VAL A 282 10.41 -7.70 -4.33
C VAL A 282 9.13 -8.52 -4.36
N CYS A 283 8.42 -8.52 -5.51
CA CYS A 283 7.03 -8.96 -5.70
C CYS A 283 5.99 -8.10 -4.98
N SER A 284 4.80 -7.99 -5.56
CA SER A 284 3.69 -7.16 -5.06
C SER A 284 2.41 -7.96 -4.77
N LEU A 285 2.57 -9.23 -4.39
CA LEU A 285 1.50 -10.21 -4.14
C LEU A 285 0.33 -9.61 -3.34
N ALA A 286 0.65 -8.89 -2.26
CA ALA A 286 -0.33 -8.13 -1.52
C ALA A 286 0.28 -6.85 -0.95
N TYR A 287 -0.38 -5.72 -1.21
CA TYR A 287 -0.04 -4.45 -0.58
C TYR A 287 -1.30 -3.64 -0.32
N ALA A 288 -1.42 -3.07 0.86
CA ALA A 288 -2.44 -2.09 1.13
C ALA A 288 -1.90 -0.69 0.89
N VAL A 289 -2.76 0.20 0.39
CA VAL A 289 -2.44 1.61 0.15
C VAL A 289 -3.48 2.50 0.83
N SER A 290 -3.03 3.53 1.55
CA SER A 290 -3.93 4.55 2.11
C SER A 290 -4.36 5.52 1.01
N ARG A 291 -5.48 6.24 1.16
CA ARG A 291 -5.88 7.27 0.17
C ARG A 291 -4.76 8.29 -0.11
N ARG A 292 -4.05 8.67 0.96
CA ARG A 292 -2.89 9.55 0.87
C ARG A 292 -1.78 8.89 0.07
N GLY A 293 -1.44 7.65 0.38
CA GLY A 293 -0.47 6.84 -0.37
C GLY A 293 -0.84 6.70 -1.85
N ALA A 294 -2.10 6.41 -2.17
CA ALA A 294 -2.58 6.22 -3.53
C ALA A 294 -2.38 7.49 -4.38
N ARG A 295 -2.71 8.67 -3.82
CA ARG A 295 -2.45 9.96 -4.49
C ARG A 295 -0.97 10.19 -4.75
N LYS A 296 -0.09 9.79 -3.82
CA LYS A 296 1.36 9.89 -4.01
C LYS A 296 1.86 8.86 -5.02
N MET A 297 1.33 7.63 -5.04
CA MET A 297 1.65 6.63 -6.05
C MET A 297 1.25 7.10 -7.45
N LEU A 298 0.10 7.78 -7.62
CA LEU A 298 -0.24 8.38 -8.90
C LEU A 298 0.85 9.35 -9.37
N ARG A 299 1.35 10.21 -8.49
CA ARG A 299 2.45 11.14 -8.81
C ARG A 299 3.77 10.42 -9.11
N GLU A 300 4.13 9.42 -8.32
CA GLU A 300 5.49 8.85 -8.29
C GLU A 300 5.66 7.60 -9.18
N LEU A 301 4.57 6.89 -9.47
CA LEU A 301 4.55 5.65 -10.23
C LEU A 301 3.73 5.74 -11.53
N ALA A 302 2.72 6.61 -11.59
CA ALA A 302 1.89 6.76 -12.80
C ALA A 302 2.34 7.90 -13.72
N LEU A 303 2.94 8.95 -13.16
CA LEU A 303 3.34 10.17 -13.90
C LEU A 303 4.86 10.30 -14.08
N LYS A 304 5.63 9.32 -13.59
CA LYS A 304 7.08 9.22 -13.79
C LYS A 304 7.41 8.01 -14.67
N PRO A 305 8.60 7.98 -15.28
CA PRO A 305 9.02 6.88 -16.15
C PRO A 305 8.77 5.48 -15.56
N ALA A 306 8.07 4.64 -16.32
CA ALA A 306 7.82 3.24 -15.98
C ALA A 306 9.00 2.38 -16.46
N THR A 307 10.08 2.31 -15.68
CA THR A 307 11.38 1.78 -16.11
C THR A 307 11.65 0.34 -15.68
N ASP A 308 10.98 -0.14 -14.64
CA ASP A 308 11.25 -1.42 -13.98
C ASP A 308 9.92 -2.06 -13.60
N GLY A 309 9.91 -3.35 -13.25
CA GLY A 309 8.70 -4.05 -12.77
C GLY A 309 7.96 -3.27 -11.69
N PHE A 310 6.63 -3.40 -11.62
CA PHE A 310 5.81 -2.63 -10.69
C PHE A 310 6.28 -2.77 -9.23
N ASP A 311 6.65 -3.99 -8.83
CA ASP A 311 7.21 -4.31 -7.52
C ASP A 311 8.52 -3.57 -7.24
N ILE A 312 9.44 -3.53 -8.21
CA ILE A 312 10.71 -2.79 -8.10
C ILE A 312 10.46 -1.29 -8.04
N MET A 313 9.48 -0.79 -8.80
CA MET A 313 9.09 0.61 -8.71
C MET A 313 8.41 0.93 -7.37
N LEU A 314 7.64 0.01 -6.79
CA LEU A 314 7.06 0.13 -5.45
C LEU A 314 8.16 0.22 -4.38
N ARG A 315 9.23 -0.56 -4.52
CA ARG A 315 10.44 -0.41 -3.71
C ARG A 315 11.04 0.99 -3.86
N PHE A 316 11.26 1.48 -5.07
CA PHE A 316 11.80 2.83 -5.28
C PHE A 316 10.92 3.93 -4.70
N TYR A 317 9.60 3.75 -4.77
CA TYR A 317 8.62 4.63 -4.14
C TYR A 317 8.77 4.63 -2.61
N CYS A 318 8.87 3.47 -1.98
CA CYS A 318 9.05 3.37 -0.53
C CYS A 318 10.38 3.97 -0.06
N GLU A 319 11.48 3.68 -0.75
CA GLU A 319 12.82 4.12 -0.36
C GLU A 319 13.13 5.57 -0.76
N GLY A 320 12.34 6.16 -1.66
CA GLY A 320 12.65 7.46 -2.25
C GLY A 320 13.92 7.43 -3.09
N SER A 321 14.11 6.37 -3.86
CA SER A 321 15.27 6.16 -4.74
C SER A 321 14.87 6.37 -6.21
N LYS A 322 15.85 6.38 -7.12
CA LYS A 322 15.63 6.54 -8.57
C LYS A 322 14.73 7.75 -8.93
N GLY A 323 14.97 8.89 -8.29
CA GLY A 323 14.23 10.14 -8.55
C GLY A 323 12.84 10.20 -7.92
N ARG A 324 12.52 9.30 -6.97
CA ARG A 324 11.25 9.29 -6.23
C ARG A 324 11.40 9.87 -4.83
N THR A 325 10.29 10.33 -4.25
CA THR A 325 10.24 10.82 -2.87
C THR A 325 9.93 9.67 -1.91
N LYS A 326 10.68 9.55 -0.80
CA LYS A 326 10.49 8.50 0.22
C LYS A 326 9.08 8.56 0.81
N GLN A 327 8.51 7.40 1.08
CA GLN A 327 7.15 7.24 1.59
C GLN A 327 7.15 6.39 2.86
N GLU A 328 6.03 6.46 3.59
CA GLU A 328 5.91 5.66 4.81
C GLU A 328 5.40 4.26 4.47
N CYS A 329 6.33 3.34 4.30
CA CYS A 329 6.05 1.96 3.96
C CYS A 329 6.46 1.00 5.07
N LEU A 330 5.56 0.10 5.45
CA LEU A 330 5.84 -1.00 6.39
C LEU A 330 5.74 -2.34 5.67
N GLY A 331 6.53 -3.31 6.11
CA GLY A 331 6.51 -4.69 5.63
C GLY A 331 6.53 -5.69 6.78
N VAL A 332 6.43 -6.98 6.43
CA VAL A 332 6.40 -8.08 7.41
C VAL A 332 7.11 -9.33 6.89
N ASN A 333 8.02 -9.88 7.70
CA ASN A 333 8.65 -11.17 7.45
C ASN A 333 8.24 -12.21 8.52
N PRO A 334 7.85 -13.45 8.15
CA PRO A 334 7.54 -13.85 6.79
C PRO A 334 6.24 -13.14 6.35
N THR A 335 5.95 -13.24 5.07
CA THR A 335 4.82 -12.56 4.46
C THR A 335 3.47 -13.12 4.96
N LEU A 336 2.37 -12.38 4.77
CA LEU A 336 1.00 -12.79 5.16
C LEU A 336 0.21 -13.36 3.99
N PHE A 337 0.49 -12.86 2.79
CA PHE A 337 -0.06 -13.35 1.54
C PHE A 337 1.09 -13.85 0.68
N SER A 338 0.96 -15.04 0.11
CA SER A 338 2.05 -15.68 -0.60
C SER A 338 1.55 -16.36 -1.86
N HIS A 339 2.45 -16.81 -2.74
CA HIS A 339 2.04 -17.45 -3.97
C HIS A 339 1.25 -18.74 -3.70
N TYR A 340 0.14 -18.86 -4.41
CA TYR A 340 -0.54 -20.11 -4.69
C TYR A 340 -0.18 -20.58 -6.10
N ARG A 341 0.17 -21.85 -6.26
CA ARG A 341 0.41 -22.47 -7.56
C ARG A 341 -0.52 -23.65 -7.74
N PRO A 342 -1.47 -23.61 -8.69
CA PRO A 342 -2.35 -24.74 -8.96
C PRO A 342 -1.57 -25.90 -9.58
N ALA A 343 -2.12 -27.11 -9.44
CA ALA A 343 -1.74 -28.23 -10.28
C ALA A 343 -2.03 -27.88 -11.76
N GLY A 344 -1.17 -28.32 -12.66
CA GLY A 344 -1.27 -27.97 -14.08
C GLY A 344 0.07 -27.68 -14.75
N PRO A 345 0.05 -27.29 -16.05
CA PRO A 345 1.25 -26.96 -16.80
C PRO A 345 2.07 -25.86 -16.13
N ILE A 346 3.38 -26.09 -15.97
CA ILE A 346 4.29 -25.12 -15.34
C ILE A 346 4.36 -23.83 -16.17
N SER A 347 4.28 -23.94 -17.50
CA SER A 347 4.22 -22.81 -18.43
C SER A 347 3.01 -21.89 -18.22
N ALA A 348 1.93 -22.36 -17.58
CA ALA A 348 0.75 -21.55 -17.25
C ALA A 348 0.84 -20.86 -15.87
N SER A 349 1.98 -21.00 -15.18
CA SER A 349 2.16 -20.48 -13.82
C SER A 349 2.14 -18.95 -13.73
N SER A 350 2.45 -18.23 -14.81
CA SER A 350 2.36 -16.76 -14.87
C SER A 350 2.32 -16.28 -16.32
N ASP A 351 1.63 -15.16 -16.53
CA ASP A 351 1.58 -14.45 -17.82
C ASP A 351 2.80 -13.51 -18.01
N ILE A 352 3.75 -13.50 -17.07
CA ILE A 352 4.98 -12.71 -17.12
C ILE A 352 6.19 -13.65 -17.20
N GLY A 353 6.89 -13.62 -18.33
CA GLY A 353 8.11 -14.40 -18.55
C GLY A 353 7.86 -15.89 -18.83
N SER A 354 8.93 -16.64 -19.12
CA SER A 354 8.88 -18.10 -19.29
C SER A 354 9.20 -18.79 -17.97
N HIS A 355 8.41 -19.80 -17.61
CA HIS A 355 8.55 -20.59 -16.38
C HIS A 355 9.00 -22.02 -16.65
N GLY A 356 9.39 -22.32 -17.89
CA GLY A 356 9.77 -23.65 -18.34
C GLY A 356 8.58 -24.55 -18.68
N ASP A 357 8.92 -25.76 -19.10
CA ASP A 357 7.97 -26.80 -19.49
C ASP A 357 7.73 -27.79 -18.34
N GLY A 358 6.70 -28.62 -18.50
CA GLY A 358 6.36 -29.68 -17.55
C GLY A 358 5.01 -29.47 -16.86
N TYR A 359 4.72 -30.34 -15.90
CA TYR A 359 3.44 -30.41 -15.21
C TYR A 359 3.64 -30.46 -13.71
N ARG A 360 2.87 -29.66 -12.97
CA ARG A 360 2.81 -29.68 -11.51
C ARG A 360 1.67 -30.60 -11.10
N GLU A 361 2.00 -31.74 -10.51
CA GLU A 361 1.02 -32.74 -10.10
C GLU A 361 0.13 -32.24 -8.95
N GLU A 362 0.71 -31.51 -8.00
CA GLU A 362 0.02 -31.05 -6.81
C GLU A 362 0.06 -29.53 -6.67
N ALA A 363 -1.08 -28.95 -6.30
CA ALA A 363 -1.13 -27.54 -5.96
C ALA A 363 -0.30 -27.25 -4.71
N SER A 364 0.33 -26.08 -4.65
CA SER A 364 1.15 -25.68 -3.51
C SER A 364 0.97 -24.22 -3.15
N THR A 365 1.31 -23.88 -1.91
CA THR A 365 1.39 -22.52 -1.40
C THR A 365 2.79 -22.29 -0.82
N ASP A 366 3.29 -21.07 -0.89
CA ASP A 366 4.57 -20.74 -0.26
C ASP A 366 4.37 -20.19 1.16
N MET A 367 5.06 -20.73 2.17
CA MET A 367 5.14 -20.16 3.53
C MET A 367 3.81 -19.94 4.29
N ILE A 368 2.68 -20.48 3.81
CA ILE A 368 1.37 -20.47 4.49
C ILE A 368 1.09 -21.84 5.08
N ARG A 369 0.89 -21.93 6.40
CA ARG A 369 0.69 -23.22 7.10
C ARG A 369 -0.69 -23.82 6.89
N PHE A 370 -1.74 -23.02 7.04
CA PHE A 370 -3.12 -23.46 6.81
C PHE A 370 -3.69 -22.66 5.65
N SER A 371 -3.26 -23.00 4.43
CA SER A 371 -3.69 -22.34 3.21
C SER A 371 -5.20 -22.47 3.05
N THR A 372 -5.84 -21.34 2.75
CA THR A 372 -7.28 -21.28 2.49
C THR A 372 -7.61 -22.08 1.23
N ARG A 373 -6.78 -21.96 0.17
CA ARG A 373 -7.03 -22.62 -1.12
C ARG A 373 -6.81 -24.14 -1.05
N LEU A 374 -5.77 -24.60 -0.38
CA LEU A 374 -5.46 -26.02 -0.21
C LEU A 374 -6.38 -26.71 0.81
N ASN A 375 -6.95 -25.95 1.77
CA ASN A 375 -7.97 -26.44 2.69
C ASN A 375 -9.41 -26.21 2.20
N ALA A 376 -9.63 -25.82 0.94
CA ALA A 376 -10.97 -25.52 0.44
C ALA A 376 -11.97 -26.66 0.66
N GLY A 377 -11.58 -27.91 0.39
CA GLY A 377 -12.43 -29.08 0.65
C GLY A 377 -12.72 -29.31 2.14
N VAL A 378 -11.75 -29.03 3.03
CA VAL A 378 -11.94 -29.14 4.49
C VAL A 378 -12.98 -28.12 4.96
N ILE A 379 -12.85 -26.86 4.51
CA ILE A 379 -13.75 -25.76 4.88
C ILE A 379 -15.17 -26.00 4.34
N LEU A 380 -15.29 -26.39 3.07
CA LEU A 380 -16.60 -26.67 2.43
C LEU A 380 -17.37 -27.80 3.11
N ASN A 381 -16.66 -28.77 3.69
CA ASN A 381 -17.26 -29.85 4.47
C ASN A 381 -17.61 -29.45 5.91
N GLY A 382 -17.46 -28.17 6.27
CA GLY A 382 -17.75 -27.65 7.62
C GLY A 382 -16.74 -28.08 8.69
N SER A 383 -15.57 -28.56 8.28
CA SER A 383 -14.51 -29.01 9.20
C SER A 383 -13.50 -27.90 9.46
N THR A 384 -12.95 -27.90 10.68
CA THR A 384 -11.80 -27.05 11.07
C THR A 384 -10.52 -27.84 11.29
N ALA A 385 -10.51 -29.12 10.92
CA ALA A 385 -9.34 -29.98 10.98
C ALA A 385 -8.44 -29.72 9.76
N TYR A 386 -7.85 -28.53 9.71
CA TYR A 386 -7.04 -28.08 8.59
C TYR A 386 -5.76 -28.91 8.42
N VAL A 387 -5.43 -29.19 7.17
CA VAL A 387 -4.15 -29.77 6.77
C VAL A 387 -3.07 -28.69 6.90
N ASP A 388 -2.03 -28.98 7.68
CA ASP A 388 -0.82 -28.16 7.77
C ASP A 388 0.08 -28.43 6.56
N GLN A 389 0.35 -27.41 5.75
CA GLN A 389 1.29 -27.50 4.63
C GLN A 389 2.75 -27.53 5.10
N PHE A 390 3.03 -27.01 6.30
CA PHE A 390 4.39 -26.92 6.85
C PHE A 390 4.42 -27.31 8.33
N PRO A 391 4.14 -28.59 8.66
CA PRO A 391 4.13 -29.05 10.04
C PRO A 391 5.56 -29.08 10.62
N ASN A 392 5.65 -28.83 11.93
CA ASN A 392 6.93 -28.83 12.66
C ASN A 392 7.63 -30.20 12.65
N SER A 393 6.87 -31.27 12.50
CA SER A 393 7.36 -32.63 12.35
C SER A 393 6.62 -33.29 11.19
N PRO A 394 7.24 -34.23 10.46
CA PRO A 394 6.55 -34.95 9.39
C PRO A 394 5.26 -35.57 9.93
N SER A 395 4.17 -35.50 9.17
CA SER A 395 2.98 -36.32 9.42
C SER A 395 3.41 -37.78 9.40
N LYS A 396 3.19 -38.49 10.51
CA LYS A 396 3.44 -39.93 10.62
C LYS A 396 2.54 -40.72 9.70
#